data_AF-A0A4E9E819-F1
#
_entry.id   AF-A0A4E9E819-F1
#
_cell.length_a   1.000
_cell.length_b   1.000
_cell.length_c   1.000
_cell.angle_alpha   90.00
_cell.angle_beta   90.00
_cell.angle_gamma   90.00
#
_symmetry.space_group_name_H-M   'P 1'
#
loop_
_entity.id
_entity.type
_entity.pdbx_description
1 polymer ?
#
loop_
_entity_poly.entity_id
_entity_poly.type
_entity_poly.pdbx_seq_one_letter_code
_entity_poly.pdbx_strand_id
1 'polypeptide(L)'
;MSIHMCTQMPIEPELQAQADMLSMQENPKNGHQLTAGDAVPGAQSPLALAIPVGSMWRNGRKLRVRILNGSDKIKGKIKQYAEEWNNYSGVKFVFADSGDAEIRVNVNGNGHSWSYVGTENLAIPANKPTMNFGWLTDTTPDMEFSRVIVHEFGHALGCIHEHQSPAGGIPWDKEKAYVYYSSGNNWDRETVDRNIFDYYSFTISRFSDVDKSSIMMYEIPKSITTDGYFTVSNTKLSDTDKAFIAGVYPPSGAATSALKTGPDVSKFNTMEVRPWDKPQEKNFKTVNFSKDFDKPPSMAVGLNWLDVGNNANIRVSAYADNIKQGSATLHIDSWADTTMYSAACVALQVADNDPDFQVGKFSTSDDHPWNKPQQKTSRRINFAREFKGTPKVVVWLSLLDMDKNRNWRVLATASDVSPQGFTMNIDTWADTILYAATAHWIAYPSYKEGVTSGTYKVSDIRPWDQPRLENLGRVDFPANMFKSPPMVLTALNRLDIDKNHNLRVKLGATGISAQGMDWRIEGWFDTVLYDVGASYIALS
;
A
#
# COMPACT_ATOMS: atom_id res chain seq x y z
N MET A 1 4.89 -27.50 28.86
CA MET A 1 5.91 -26.43 28.86
C MET A 1 5.26 -25.27 28.15
N SER A 2 5.07 -24.11 28.80
CA SER A 2 4.44 -22.96 28.14
C SER A 2 5.45 -22.33 27.19
N ILE A 3 5.06 -22.05 25.95
CA ILE A 3 5.93 -21.47 24.94
C ILE A 3 5.78 -19.96 25.00
N HIS A 4 6.85 -19.24 25.34
CA HIS A 4 6.86 -17.78 25.40
C HIS A 4 6.94 -17.16 24.01
N MET A 5 5.77 -17.01 23.38
CA MET A 5 5.63 -16.41 22.06
C MET A 5 4.97 -15.05 22.15
N CYS A 6 5.43 -14.18 21.27
CA CYS A 6 4.75 -12.92 21.02
C CYS A 6 3.51 -13.19 20.15
N THR A 7 2.60 -12.24 20.08
CA THR A 7 1.52 -12.24 19.09
C THR A 7 1.38 -10.83 18.57
N GLN A 8 1.19 -10.68 17.26
CA GLN A 8 0.74 -9.38 16.75
C GLN A 8 -0.72 -9.16 17.15
N MET A 9 -1.04 -8.00 17.72
CA MET A 9 -2.44 -7.68 18.03
C MET A 9 -3.11 -7.07 16.78
N PRO A 10 -4.12 -7.72 16.18
CA PRO A 10 -4.86 -7.12 15.08
C PRO A 10 -5.71 -5.94 15.57
N ILE A 11 -5.96 -4.98 14.68
CA ILE A 11 -6.94 -3.92 14.91
C ILE A 11 -8.35 -4.53 14.85
N GLU A 12 -9.18 -4.14 15.82
CA GLU A 12 -10.59 -4.54 15.83
C GLU A 12 -11.30 -3.97 14.58
N PRO A 13 -12.19 -4.73 13.91
CA PRO A 13 -12.83 -4.29 12.67
C PRO A 13 -13.52 -2.93 12.78
N GLU A 14 -14.13 -2.60 13.92
CA GLU A 14 -14.75 -1.29 14.15
C GLU A 14 -13.77 -0.10 14.16
N LEU A 15 -12.49 -0.34 14.45
CA LEU A 15 -11.45 0.68 14.48
C LEU A 15 -10.68 0.78 13.17
N GLN A 16 -10.86 -0.17 12.24
CA GLN A 16 -10.05 -0.25 11.02
C GLN A 16 -10.12 1.04 10.18
N ALA A 17 -11.32 1.57 9.94
CA ALA A 17 -11.49 2.80 9.16
C ALA A 17 -10.81 4.02 9.82
N GLN A 18 -10.80 4.07 11.17
CA GLN A 18 -10.09 5.10 11.91
C GLN A 18 -8.57 4.88 11.85
N ALA A 19 -8.11 3.64 11.97
CA ALA A 19 -6.69 3.28 11.88
C ALA A 19 -6.12 3.63 10.51
N ASP A 20 -6.82 3.30 9.43
CA ASP A 20 -6.42 3.66 8.06
C ASP A 20 -6.33 5.18 7.90
N MET A 21 -7.33 5.91 8.40
CA MET A 21 -7.36 7.36 8.37
C MET A 21 -6.19 7.99 9.15
N LEU A 22 -5.95 7.56 10.39
CA LEU A 22 -4.87 8.07 11.23
C LEU A 22 -3.49 7.69 10.68
N SER A 23 -3.35 6.48 10.15
CA SER A 23 -2.15 6.01 9.47
C SER A 23 -1.76 6.93 8.32
N MET A 24 -2.73 7.31 7.49
CA MET A 24 -2.48 8.22 6.37
C MET A 24 -2.25 9.67 6.81
N GLN A 25 -2.90 10.12 7.89
CA GLN A 25 -2.60 11.44 8.48
C GLN A 25 -1.16 11.51 9.00
N GLU A 26 -0.69 10.45 9.67
CA GLU A 26 0.67 10.36 10.22
C GLU A 26 1.68 10.28 9.07
N ASN A 27 1.49 9.35 8.13
CA ASN A 27 2.35 9.20 6.97
C ASN A 27 1.52 9.00 5.69
N PRO A 28 1.44 10.02 4.83
CA PRO A 28 0.73 9.93 3.55
C PRO A 28 1.23 8.83 2.61
N LYS A 29 2.47 8.34 2.80
CA LYS A 29 2.98 7.15 2.07
C LYS A 29 2.20 5.88 2.40
N ASN A 30 1.44 5.86 3.49
CA ASN A 30 0.58 4.73 3.83
C ASN A 30 -0.63 4.63 2.88
N GLY A 31 -0.99 5.75 2.24
CA GLY A 31 -1.91 5.77 1.11
C GLY A 31 -1.27 5.43 -0.24
N HIS A 32 0.06 5.18 -0.31
CA HIS A 32 0.83 5.15 -1.56
C HIS A 32 1.24 3.81 -2.14
N GLN A 33 1.22 2.69 -1.42
CA GLN A 33 1.54 1.42 -2.07
C GLN A 33 0.33 0.66 -2.56
N LEU A 34 0.05 1.04 -3.79
CA LEU A 34 -0.76 0.36 -4.74
C LEU A 34 0.02 -0.66 -5.58
N THR A 35 1.36 -0.62 -5.64
CA THR A 35 2.13 -1.59 -6.43
C THR A 35 3.55 -1.79 -5.87
N ALA A 36 3.98 -3.04 -5.82
CA ALA A 36 5.34 -3.44 -5.49
C ALA A 36 6.35 -2.71 -6.41
N GLY A 37 7.30 -1.96 -5.84
CA GLY A 37 8.42 -1.42 -6.62
C GLY A 37 9.13 -0.18 -6.09
N ASP A 38 8.69 0.45 -4.99
CA ASP A 38 9.49 1.54 -4.42
C ASP A 38 10.72 0.92 -3.73
N ALA A 39 11.87 0.99 -4.38
CA ALA A 39 13.14 0.67 -3.76
C ALA A 39 13.38 1.64 -2.60
N VAL A 40 13.66 1.10 -1.42
CA VAL A 40 14.19 1.88 -0.32
C VAL A 40 15.59 2.37 -0.73
N PRO A 41 15.83 3.69 -0.90
CA PRO A 41 17.14 4.18 -1.32
C PRO A 41 18.21 3.77 -0.30
N GLY A 42 19.18 2.95 -0.73
CA GLY A 42 20.27 2.44 0.13
C GLY A 42 20.27 0.92 0.32
N ALA A 43 19.21 0.20 -0.06
CA ALA A 43 19.17 -1.26 -0.01
C ALA A 43 19.82 -1.89 -1.28
N GLN A 44 21.13 -2.11 -1.25
CA GLN A 44 21.78 -3.04 -2.18
C GLN A 44 21.63 -4.47 -1.61
N SER A 45 21.04 -5.39 -2.38
CA SER A 45 20.75 -6.80 -2.03
C SER A 45 19.57 -7.04 -1.08
N PRO A 46 18.98 -8.25 -1.10
CA PRO A 46 17.57 -8.41 -0.76
C PRO A 46 17.43 -8.43 0.77
N LEU A 47 16.46 -7.67 1.29
CA LEU A 47 16.26 -7.48 2.73
C LEU A 47 15.15 -8.38 3.26
N ALA A 48 15.46 -9.10 4.33
CA ALA A 48 14.56 -9.95 5.10
C ALA A 48 14.24 -9.21 6.42
N LEU A 49 13.22 -8.35 6.32
CA LEU A 49 12.43 -7.69 7.37
C LEU A 49 11.35 -6.88 6.61
N ALA A 50 10.21 -6.63 7.23
CA ALA A 50 9.02 -6.17 6.52
C ALA A 50 8.20 -5.18 7.36
N ILE A 51 7.71 -4.09 6.74
CA ILE A 51 6.74 -3.16 7.36
C ILE A 51 5.54 -3.02 6.41
N PRO A 52 4.29 -3.25 6.85
CA PRO A 52 3.12 -2.99 6.05
C PRO A 52 3.09 -1.50 5.68
N VAL A 53 3.00 -1.20 4.39
CA VAL A 53 2.94 0.20 3.96
C VAL A 53 1.75 0.93 4.56
N GLY A 54 0.66 0.23 4.89
CA GLY A 54 -0.48 0.78 5.61
C GLY A 54 -0.24 1.17 7.07
N SER A 55 0.95 0.97 7.64
CA SER A 55 1.21 1.21 9.07
C SER A 55 2.51 1.97 9.38
N MET A 56 3.16 2.61 8.40
CA MET A 56 4.45 3.28 8.65
C MET A 56 4.30 4.60 9.40
N TRP A 57 5.22 4.90 10.32
CA TRP A 57 5.33 6.23 10.92
C TRP A 57 5.93 7.25 9.94
N ARG A 58 5.76 8.54 10.20
CA ARG A 58 6.50 9.57 9.45
C ARG A 58 7.98 9.51 9.82
N ASN A 59 8.89 9.57 8.84
CA ASN A 59 10.32 9.62 9.17
C ASN A 59 10.64 10.87 10.04
N GLY A 60 11.52 10.71 11.02
CA GLY A 60 11.85 11.74 12.00
C GLY A 60 10.87 11.86 13.18
N ARG A 61 9.81 11.04 13.23
CA ARG A 61 8.82 11.07 14.31
C ARG A 61 9.45 10.71 15.65
N LYS A 62 9.10 11.45 16.70
CA LYS A 62 9.36 11.09 18.10
C LYS A 62 8.11 10.45 18.69
N LEU A 63 8.13 9.14 18.94
CA LEU A 63 7.04 8.38 19.54
C LEU A 63 7.13 8.46 21.05
N ARG A 64 6.07 8.95 21.70
CA ARG A 64 6.01 8.98 23.15
C ARG A 64 5.67 7.59 23.67
N VAL A 65 6.44 7.13 24.66
CA VAL A 65 6.26 5.83 25.30
C VAL A 65 5.92 6.06 26.76
N ARG A 66 4.79 5.49 27.21
CA ARG A 66 4.38 5.49 28.61
C ARG A 66 4.29 4.07 29.13
N ILE A 67 5.01 3.78 30.22
CA ILE A 67 4.97 2.48 30.89
C ILE A 67 3.95 2.55 32.02
N LEU A 68 2.88 1.77 31.92
CA LEU A 68 1.70 1.88 32.77
C LEU A 68 1.91 1.28 34.17
N ASN A 69 2.72 0.23 34.27
CA ASN A 69 2.97 -0.55 35.49
C ASN A 69 4.29 -1.35 35.38
N GLY A 70 4.60 -2.15 36.40
CA GLY A 70 5.86 -2.89 36.52
C GLY A 70 6.82 -2.26 37.54
N SER A 71 7.81 -3.04 37.98
CA SER A 71 8.88 -2.60 38.88
C SER A 71 9.79 -1.58 38.21
N ASP A 72 10.56 -0.83 38.99
CA ASP A 72 11.55 0.11 38.46
C ASP A 72 12.65 -0.59 37.64
N LYS A 73 12.97 -1.83 38.01
CA LYS A 73 13.91 -2.67 37.25
C LYS A 73 13.36 -2.96 35.86
N ILE A 74 12.12 -3.46 35.75
CA ILE A 74 11.50 -3.78 34.47
C ILE A 74 11.35 -2.52 33.63
N LYS A 75 10.90 -1.42 34.22
CA LYS A 75 10.80 -0.11 33.53
C LYS A 75 12.16 0.35 32.98
N GLY A 76 13.23 0.21 33.76
CA GLY A 76 14.59 0.52 33.34
C GLY A 76 15.06 -0.33 32.16
N LYS A 77 14.75 -1.64 32.17
CA LYS A 77 15.06 -2.55 31.05
C LYS A 77 14.26 -2.24 29.80
N ILE A 78 12.97 -1.91 29.92
CA ILE A 78 12.14 -1.47 28.79
C ILE A 78 12.76 -0.24 28.12
N LYS A 79 13.13 0.78 28.91
CA LYS A 79 13.81 1.98 28.39
C LYS A 79 15.10 1.62 27.65
N GLN A 80 15.97 0.87 28.32
CA GLN A 80 17.27 0.47 27.79
C GLN A 80 17.19 -0.23 26.43
N TYR A 81 16.35 -1.27 26.32
CA TYR A 81 16.32 -2.11 25.12
C TYR A 81 15.45 -1.54 24.00
N ALA A 82 14.40 -0.78 24.31
CA ALA A 82 13.63 -0.06 23.30
C ALA A 82 14.49 0.99 22.56
N GLU A 83 15.39 1.66 23.29
CA GLU A 83 16.29 2.66 22.73
C GLU A 83 17.36 2.08 21.79
N GLU A 84 17.51 0.74 21.69
CA GLU A 84 18.42 0.13 20.72
C GLU A 84 18.05 0.51 19.28
N TRP A 85 16.75 0.54 18.95
CA TRP A 85 16.22 0.98 17.67
C TRP A 85 16.55 2.45 17.35
N ASN A 86 16.67 3.30 18.37
CA ASN A 86 16.99 4.71 18.19
C ASN A 86 18.40 4.91 17.58
N ASN A 87 19.27 3.90 17.56
CA ASN A 87 20.58 4.02 16.92
C ASN A 87 20.51 3.90 15.39
N TYR A 88 19.48 3.26 14.85
CA TYR A 88 19.39 2.88 13.43
C TYR A 88 18.20 3.52 12.71
N SER A 89 17.14 3.89 13.43
CA SER A 89 15.91 4.47 12.87
C SER A 89 15.88 6.00 12.99
N GLY A 90 15.35 6.69 11.99
CA GLY A 90 14.98 8.10 12.06
C GLY A 90 13.75 8.36 12.94
N VAL A 91 12.91 7.35 13.17
CA VAL A 91 11.85 7.37 14.18
C VAL A 91 12.46 7.04 15.55
N LYS A 92 12.15 7.83 16.57
CA LYS A 92 12.76 7.69 17.91
C LYS A 92 11.71 7.45 18.98
N PHE A 93 11.99 6.56 19.91
CA PHE A 93 11.23 6.42 21.15
C PHE A 93 11.67 7.45 22.19
N VAL A 94 10.70 8.11 22.82
CA VAL A 94 10.90 9.10 23.89
C VAL A 94 10.01 8.73 25.06
N PHE A 95 10.61 8.40 26.19
CA PHE A 95 9.87 7.98 27.38
C PHE A 95 9.34 9.17 28.17
N ALA A 96 8.07 9.08 28.57
CA ALA A 96 7.41 10.09 29.40
C ALA A 96 6.76 9.43 30.61
N ASP A 97 6.83 10.11 31.76
CA ASP A 97 6.26 9.61 33.01
C ASP A 97 4.76 9.98 33.17
N SER A 98 4.25 10.91 32.36
CA SER A 98 2.85 11.35 32.36
C SER A 98 2.38 11.87 31.00
N GLY A 99 1.06 12.06 30.85
CA GLY A 99 0.42 12.54 29.62
C GLY A 99 0.07 11.44 28.61
N ASP A 100 -0.50 11.86 27.49
CA ASP A 100 -0.83 10.96 26.38
C ASP A 100 0.43 10.47 25.65
N ALA A 101 0.39 9.22 25.22
CA ALA A 101 1.49 8.55 24.55
C ALA A 101 0.96 7.65 23.42
N GLU A 102 1.66 7.65 22.27
CA GLU A 102 1.35 6.75 21.16
C GLU A 102 1.56 5.29 21.56
N ILE A 103 2.65 4.99 22.27
CA ILE A 103 2.96 3.64 22.76
C ILE A 103 2.69 3.55 24.27
N ARG A 104 1.81 2.62 24.67
CA ARG A 104 1.37 2.46 26.06
C ARG A 104 1.63 1.02 26.51
N VAL A 105 2.70 0.85 27.28
CA VAL A 105 3.25 -0.47 27.65
C VAL A 105 2.64 -0.96 28.96
N ASN A 106 1.97 -2.10 28.91
CA ASN A 106 1.53 -2.85 30.08
C ASN A 106 2.50 -3.99 30.39
N VAL A 107 2.76 -4.24 31.67
CA VAL A 107 3.54 -5.36 32.19
C VAL A 107 2.64 -6.14 33.12
N ASN A 108 2.38 -7.40 32.80
CA ASN A 108 1.60 -8.30 33.63
C ASN A 108 2.19 -9.72 33.58
N GLY A 109 1.63 -10.62 34.39
CA GLY A 109 2.02 -12.03 34.44
C GLY A 109 1.07 -12.95 33.68
N ASN A 110 0.43 -12.47 32.61
CA ASN A 110 -0.62 -13.22 31.90
C ASN A 110 -0.07 -14.26 30.91
N GLY A 111 1.24 -14.32 30.69
CA GLY A 111 1.88 -15.24 29.76
C GLY A 111 1.84 -14.83 28.29
N HIS A 112 1.34 -13.63 27.94
CA HIS A 112 1.19 -13.16 26.57
C HIS A 112 1.92 -11.83 26.35
N SER A 113 2.85 -11.77 25.40
CA SER A 113 3.45 -10.50 24.96
C SER A 113 2.96 -10.15 23.56
N TRP A 114 2.70 -8.87 23.32
CA TRP A 114 2.14 -8.40 22.06
C TRP A 114 2.33 -6.90 21.87
N SER A 115 2.21 -6.45 20.61
CA SER A 115 2.14 -5.05 20.22
C SER A 115 1.21 -4.88 19.03
N TYR A 116 0.55 -3.72 18.93
CA TYR A 116 -0.02 -3.24 17.66
C TYR A 116 1.11 -2.79 16.72
N VAL A 117 0.86 -2.81 15.41
CA VAL A 117 1.90 -2.56 14.40
C VAL A 117 1.88 -1.12 13.91
N GLY A 118 3.01 -0.44 14.09
CA GLY A 118 3.22 0.89 13.53
C GLY A 118 2.12 1.88 13.92
N THR A 119 1.53 2.57 12.95
CA THR A 119 0.50 3.60 13.18
C THR A 119 -0.84 3.07 13.65
N GLU A 120 -1.08 1.75 13.66
CA GLU A 120 -2.26 1.15 14.29
C GLU A 120 -2.41 1.57 15.76
N ASN A 121 -1.28 1.80 16.43
CA ASN A 121 -1.21 2.33 17.80
C ASN A 121 -2.02 3.64 17.99
N LEU A 122 -2.22 4.44 16.93
CA LEU A 122 -2.96 5.71 16.98
C LEU A 122 -4.47 5.51 17.12
N ALA A 123 -5.02 4.40 16.64
CA ALA A 123 -6.46 4.12 16.70
C ALA A 123 -6.91 3.57 18.06
N ILE A 124 -5.96 3.14 18.89
CA ILE A 124 -6.29 2.51 20.18
C ILE A 124 -6.69 3.58 21.19
N PRO A 125 -7.82 3.42 21.91
CA PRO A 125 -8.25 4.35 22.96
C PRO A 125 -7.14 4.66 23.97
N ALA A 126 -7.05 5.92 24.41
CA ALA A 126 -5.97 6.41 25.28
C ALA A 126 -5.90 5.70 26.65
N ASN A 127 -7.00 5.10 27.11
CA ASN A 127 -7.07 4.33 28.35
C ASN A 127 -6.73 2.84 28.20
N LYS A 128 -6.46 2.36 26.99
CA LYS A 128 -6.06 0.96 26.71
C LYS A 128 -4.56 0.87 26.42
N PRO A 129 -3.88 -0.23 26.79
CA PRO A 129 -2.50 -0.48 26.38
C PRO A 129 -2.40 -0.72 24.88
N THR A 130 -1.24 -0.42 24.30
CA THR A 130 -0.91 -0.74 22.91
C THR A 130 0.21 -1.77 22.76
N MET A 131 0.83 -2.13 23.88
CA MET A 131 1.84 -3.17 23.99
C MET A 131 1.72 -3.84 25.35
N ASN A 132 1.99 -5.14 25.41
CA ASN A 132 2.00 -5.92 26.63
C ASN A 132 3.26 -6.80 26.73
N PHE A 133 3.81 -6.90 27.93
CA PHE A 133 4.80 -7.90 28.30
C PHE A 133 4.21 -8.83 29.35
N GLY A 134 4.07 -10.12 29.02
CA GLY A 134 3.29 -11.08 29.80
C GLY A 134 4.06 -11.96 30.80
N TRP A 135 5.39 -11.94 30.76
CA TRP A 135 6.22 -12.84 31.58
C TRP A 135 7.52 -12.20 32.10
N LEU A 136 7.66 -10.87 31.99
CA LEU A 136 8.81 -10.16 32.53
C LEU A 136 8.68 -9.99 34.06
N THR A 137 9.71 -10.40 34.79
CA THR A 137 9.80 -10.29 36.24
C THR A 137 11.16 -9.71 36.64
N ASP A 138 11.33 -9.37 37.91
CA ASP A 138 12.63 -8.90 38.43
C ASP A 138 13.74 -9.95 38.38
N THR A 139 13.40 -11.22 38.14
CA THR A 139 14.36 -12.32 37.98
C THR A 139 14.60 -12.69 36.52
N THR A 140 13.92 -12.05 35.57
CA THR A 140 14.13 -12.29 34.13
C THR A 140 15.60 -12.00 33.75
N PRO A 141 16.27 -12.91 33.02
CA PRO A 141 17.62 -12.68 32.53
C PRO A 141 17.70 -11.54 31.49
N ASP A 142 18.84 -10.85 31.44
CA ASP A 142 19.05 -9.73 30.52
C ASP A 142 18.87 -10.09 29.04
N MET A 143 19.20 -11.33 28.65
CA MET A 143 18.99 -11.82 27.28
C MET A 143 17.52 -11.93 26.91
N GLU A 144 16.66 -12.30 27.87
CA GLU A 144 15.21 -12.42 27.63
C GLU A 144 14.55 -11.03 27.64
N PHE A 145 15.02 -10.12 28.50
CA PHE A 145 14.65 -8.71 28.38
C PHE A 145 15.00 -8.15 27.00
N SER A 146 16.23 -8.36 26.54
CA SER A 146 16.70 -7.90 25.23
C SER A 146 15.82 -8.46 24.10
N ARG A 147 15.65 -9.80 24.06
CA ARG A 147 14.83 -10.47 23.05
C ARG A 147 13.43 -9.88 22.92
N VAL A 148 12.67 -9.94 24.00
CA VAL A 148 11.23 -9.63 23.94
C VAL A 148 11.00 -8.14 23.80
N ILE A 149 11.77 -7.29 24.49
CA ILE A 149 11.59 -5.84 24.39
C ILE A 149 11.98 -5.34 23.00
N VAL A 150 13.13 -5.75 22.45
CA VAL A 150 13.56 -5.28 21.12
C VAL A 150 12.57 -5.76 20.05
N HIS A 151 12.05 -6.99 20.16
CA HIS A 151 11.05 -7.55 19.26
C HIS A 151 9.73 -6.75 19.26
N GLU A 152 9.13 -6.54 20.43
CA GLU A 152 7.84 -5.82 20.53
C GLU A 152 7.97 -4.36 20.09
N PHE A 153 9.10 -3.70 20.38
CA PHE A 153 9.37 -2.36 19.87
C PHE A 153 9.66 -2.35 18.36
N GLY A 154 10.06 -3.48 17.76
CA GLY A 154 10.08 -3.68 16.32
C GLY A 154 8.67 -3.60 15.72
N HIS A 155 7.69 -4.31 16.30
CA HIS A 155 6.29 -4.18 15.92
C HIS A 155 5.77 -2.74 16.07
N ALA A 156 6.11 -2.07 17.17
CA ALA A 156 5.73 -0.67 17.35
C ALA A 156 6.29 0.27 16.25
N LEU A 157 7.41 -0.07 15.61
CA LEU A 157 7.95 0.64 14.43
C LEU A 157 7.29 0.25 13.11
N GLY A 158 6.49 -0.80 13.10
CA GLY A 158 5.80 -1.34 11.94
C GLY A 158 6.30 -2.72 11.51
N CYS A 159 7.36 -3.26 12.11
CA CYS A 159 7.95 -4.51 11.66
C CYS A 159 6.99 -5.69 11.89
N ILE A 160 6.95 -6.64 10.97
CA ILE A 160 6.18 -7.89 11.11
C ILE A 160 7.12 -9.08 11.29
N HIS A 161 6.56 -10.24 11.61
CA HIS A 161 7.35 -11.45 11.83
C HIS A 161 8.06 -11.93 10.56
N GLU A 162 9.33 -12.29 10.72
CA GLU A 162 10.21 -12.72 9.64
C GLU A 162 9.79 -14.07 9.03
N HIS A 163 9.23 -14.98 9.85
CA HIS A 163 8.73 -16.28 9.36
C HIS A 163 7.46 -16.16 8.51
N GLN A 164 6.73 -15.06 8.63
CA GLN A 164 5.54 -14.75 7.83
C GLN A 164 5.88 -13.87 6.62
N SER A 165 7.17 -13.67 6.33
CA SER A 165 7.63 -13.01 5.12
C SER A 165 7.07 -13.73 3.89
N PRO A 166 6.46 -13.02 2.92
CA PRO A 166 5.93 -13.63 1.71
C PRO A 166 7.03 -14.26 0.82
N ALA A 167 8.31 -14.13 1.19
CA ALA A 167 9.42 -14.88 0.59
C ALA A 167 9.33 -16.39 0.78
N GLY A 168 8.49 -16.89 1.70
CA GLY A 168 8.03 -18.29 1.79
C GLY A 168 9.12 -19.37 1.68
N GLY A 169 9.47 -20.02 2.79
CA GLY A 169 10.49 -21.08 2.73
C GLY A 169 10.56 -22.04 3.92
N ILE A 170 9.63 -21.95 4.88
CA ILE A 170 9.65 -22.86 6.04
C ILE A 170 8.85 -24.12 5.68
N PRO A 171 9.48 -25.31 5.68
CA PRO A 171 8.85 -26.56 5.31
C PRO A 171 8.05 -27.12 6.48
N TRP A 172 6.95 -26.44 6.83
CA TRP A 172 6.10 -26.78 7.96
C TRP A 172 5.53 -28.19 7.86
N ASP A 173 5.65 -28.96 8.94
CA ASP A 173 4.79 -30.13 9.18
C ASP A 173 3.55 -29.63 9.93
N LYS A 174 2.52 -29.21 9.18
CA LYS A 174 1.36 -28.49 9.73
C LYS A 174 0.67 -29.24 10.86
N GLU A 175 0.53 -30.57 10.74
CA GLU A 175 -0.11 -31.38 11.77
C GLU A 175 0.69 -31.42 13.07
N LYS A 176 2.03 -31.55 12.98
CA LYS A 176 2.89 -31.45 14.18
C LYS A 176 2.90 -30.05 14.77
N ALA A 177 2.87 -29.01 13.94
CA ALA A 177 2.78 -27.63 14.39
C ALA A 177 1.45 -27.35 15.14
N TYR A 178 0.30 -27.81 14.63
CA TYR A 178 -0.97 -27.69 15.36
C TYR A 178 -0.91 -28.37 16.73
N VAL A 179 -0.39 -29.59 16.81
CA VAL A 179 -0.24 -30.32 18.09
C VAL A 179 0.70 -29.58 19.04
N TYR A 180 1.81 -29.05 18.52
CA TYR A 180 2.81 -28.32 19.29
C TYR A 180 2.23 -27.04 19.92
N TYR A 181 1.58 -26.18 19.14
CA TYR A 181 1.01 -24.92 19.64
C TYR A 181 -0.26 -25.13 20.45
N SER A 182 -1.07 -26.15 20.15
CA SER A 182 -2.19 -26.54 21.01
C SER A 182 -1.69 -26.99 22.39
N SER A 183 -0.63 -27.80 22.45
CA SER A 183 -0.07 -28.29 23.72
C SER A 183 0.66 -27.21 24.53
N GLY A 184 1.28 -26.23 23.86
CA GLY A 184 2.08 -25.19 24.50
C GLY A 184 1.31 -23.93 24.89
N ASN A 185 0.33 -23.54 24.07
CA ASN A 185 -0.36 -22.25 24.16
C ASN A 185 -1.89 -22.38 24.15
N ASN A 186 -2.42 -23.60 24.03
CA ASN A 186 -3.86 -23.87 23.90
C ASN A 186 -4.50 -23.17 22.68
N TRP A 187 -3.73 -23.04 21.59
CA TRP A 187 -4.22 -22.48 20.33
C TRP A 187 -5.03 -23.52 19.55
N ASP A 188 -6.15 -23.07 18.99
CA ASP A 188 -6.90 -23.82 17.98
C ASP A 188 -6.18 -23.75 16.61
N ARG A 189 -6.68 -24.51 15.64
CA ARG A 189 -6.05 -24.60 14.32
C ARG A 189 -6.11 -23.25 13.60
N GLU A 190 -7.23 -22.55 13.70
CA GLU A 190 -7.44 -21.24 13.08
C GLU A 190 -6.46 -20.19 13.63
N THR A 191 -6.19 -20.21 14.94
CA THR A 191 -5.20 -19.33 15.56
C THR A 191 -3.78 -19.68 15.12
N VAL A 192 -3.46 -20.96 14.95
CA VAL A 192 -2.16 -21.39 14.41
C VAL A 192 -2.03 -20.99 12.94
N ASP A 193 -3.06 -21.17 12.13
CA ASP A 193 -3.08 -20.73 10.74
C ASP A 193 -2.74 -19.24 10.65
N ARG A 194 -3.49 -18.40 11.36
CA ARG A 194 -3.33 -16.95 11.35
C ARG A 194 -1.98 -16.45 11.85
N ASN A 195 -1.43 -17.06 12.90
CA ASN A 195 -0.21 -16.56 13.56
C ASN A 195 1.08 -17.22 13.08
N ILE A 196 0.99 -18.41 12.47
CA ILE A 196 2.17 -19.22 12.10
C ILE A 196 2.27 -19.43 10.59
N PHE A 197 1.18 -19.79 9.92
CA PHE A 197 1.22 -20.21 8.51
C PHE A 197 0.81 -19.13 7.53
N ASP A 198 -0.07 -18.22 7.92
CA ASP A 198 -0.52 -17.13 7.08
C ASP A 198 0.66 -16.20 6.81
N TYR A 199 1.01 -16.07 5.54
CA TYR A 199 1.93 -15.05 5.08
C TYR A 199 1.22 -13.70 5.11
N TYR A 200 1.94 -12.63 5.46
CA TYR A 200 1.36 -11.30 5.33
C TYR A 200 1.06 -11.00 3.86
N SER A 201 -0.20 -10.66 3.57
CA SER A 201 -0.67 -10.27 2.24
C SER A 201 -0.24 -8.85 1.82
N PHE A 202 0.73 -8.23 2.50
CA PHE A 202 1.10 -6.83 2.28
C PHE A 202 2.13 -6.65 1.16
N THR A 203 2.08 -5.47 0.53
CA THR A 203 2.97 -4.97 -0.52
C THR A 203 4.43 -4.97 -0.06
N ILE A 204 5.18 -6.02 -0.39
CA ILE A 204 6.64 -6.05 -0.24
C ILE A 204 7.22 -6.52 -1.56
N SER A 205 7.99 -5.62 -2.17
CA SER A 205 8.36 -5.72 -3.59
C SER A 205 9.63 -6.49 -3.89
N ARG A 206 10.28 -7.09 -2.88
CA ARG A 206 11.53 -7.81 -3.07
C ARG A 206 11.63 -8.94 -2.05
N PHE A 207 11.84 -10.16 -2.53
CA PHE A 207 12.12 -11.31 -1.69
C PHE A 207 13.64 -11.45 -1.53
N SER A 208 14.08 -11.60 -0.28
CA SER A 208 15.37 -12.18 0.09
C SER A 208 15.17 -13.57 0.65
N ASP A 209 16.28 -14.28 0.85
CA ASP A 209 16.30 -15.38 1.79
C ASP A 209 15.87 -14.88 3.19
N VAL A 210 15.11 -15.69 3.92
CA VAL A 210 14.66 -15.45 5.29
C VAL A 210 15.87 -15.17 6.20
N ASP A 211 15.89 -14.03 6.92
CA ASP A 211 16.94 -13.74 7.89
C ASP A 211 16.70 -14.52 9.19
N LYS A 212 17.30 -15.71 9.28
CA LYS A 212 17.25 -16.54 10.49
C LYS A 212 17.81 -15.87 11.74
N SER A 213 18.60 -14.80 11.58
CA SER A 213 19.18 -14.03 12.68
C SER A 213 18.38 -12.78 13.06
N SER A 214 17.32 -12.44 12.33
CA SER A 214 16.47 -11.29 12.63
C SER A 214 15.86 -11.39 14.03
N ILE A 215 15.78 -10.26 14.73
CA ILE A 215 15.05 -10.18 16.00
C ILE A 215 13.56 -10.50 15.83
N MET A 216 13.01 -10.34 14.62
CA MET A 216 11.62 -10.64 14.28
C MET A 216 11.36 -12.11 13.91
N MET A 217 12.39 -12.96 13.96
CA MET A 217 12.28 -14.40 13.70
C MET A 217 11.76 -15.15 14.94
N TYR A 218 10.73 -15.98 14.75
CA TYR A 218 10.31 -16.93 15.77
C TYR A 218 11.28 -18.09 15.91
N GLU A 219 11.35 -18.64 17.12
CA GLU A 219 12.00 -19.93 17.36
C GLU A 219 11.12 -21.05 16.80
N ILE A 220 11.64 -21.76 15.80
CA ILE A 220 10.96 -22.84 15.11
C ILE A 220 11.72 -24.13 15.40
N PRO A 221 11.17 -25.07 16.19
CA PRO A 221 11.85 -26.32 16.50
C PRO A 221 11.81 -27.28 15.30
N LYS A 222 12.86 -28.11 15.17
CA LYS A 222 12.95 -29.15 14.13
C LYS A 222 11.73 -30.07 14.09
N SER A 223 11.11 -30.31 15.24
CA SER A 223 9.98 -31.24 15.40
C SER A 223 8.72 -30.83 14.63
N ILE A 224 8.60 -29.57 14.22
CA ILE A 224 7.42 -29.06 13.49
C ILE A 224 7.72 -28.73 12.03
N THR A 225 8.82 -29.27 11.49
CA THR A 225 9.25 -29.11 10.10
C THR A 225 9.49 -30.47 9.45
N THR A 226 9.42 -30.56 8.12
CA THR A 226 9.52 -31.82 7.38
C THR A 226 10.95 -32.23 7.02
N ASP A 227 11.91 -31.31 7.01
CA ASP A 227 13.31 -31.54 6.61
C ASP A 227 14.34 -31.25 7.72
N GLY A 228 13.86 -30.93 8.93
CA GLY A 228 14.71 -30.56 10.07
C GLY A 228 15.17 -29.11 10.08
N TYR A 229 14.55 -28.23 9.27
CA TYR A 229 14.66 -26.79 9.39
C TYR A 229 14.38 -26.32 10.83
N PHE A 230 15.17 -25.37 11.31
CA PHE A 230 14.95 -24.74 12.60
C PHE A 230 15.54 -23.34 12.64
N THR A 231 15.06 -22.57 13.61
CA THR A 231 15.58 -21.26 13.99
C THR A 231 15.76 -21.23 15.51
N VAL A 232 16.48 -20.23 16.01
CA VAL A 232 16.76 -20.06 17.44
C VAL A 232 16.19 -18.72 17.91
N SER A 233 15.98 -18.58 19.22
CA SER A 233 15.63 -17.29 19.83
C SER A 233 16.77 -16.28 19.69
N ASN A 234 16.62 -15.33 18.77
CA ASN A 234 17.55 -14.22 18.58
C ASN A 234 17.34 -13.17 19.67
N THR A 235 18.42 -12.61 20.22
CA THR A 235 18.35 -11.72 21.40
C THR A 235 18.81 -10.29 21.12
N LYS A 236 19.20 -9.99 19.87
CA LYS A 236 19.76 -8.71 19.42
C LYS A 236 19.35 -8.45 17.96
N LEU A 237 19.42 -7.19 17.52
CA LEU A 237 19.23 -6.82 16.12
C LEU A 237 20.30 -7.45 15.22
N SER A 238 19.87 -8.09 14.13
CA SER A 238 20.77 -8.51 13.05
C SER A 238 21.29 -7.31 12.26
N ASP A 239 22.30 -7.52 11.43
CA ASP A 239 22.76 -6.46 10.53
C ASP A 239 21.71 -6.15 9.45
N THR A 240 20.89 -7.13 9.07
CA THR A 240 19.72 -6.95 8.20
C THR A 240 18.66 -6.08 8.86
N ASP A 241 18.32 -6.31 10.13
CA ASP A 241 17.35 -5.51 10.88
C ASP A 241 17.76 -4.03 10.90
N LYS A 242 19.04 -3.78 11.20
CA LYS A 242 19.62 -2.42 11.26
C LYS A 242 19.59 -1.74 9.90
N ALA A 243 20.02 -2.44 8.85
CA ALA A 243 20.04 -1.89 7.50
C ALA A 243 18.62 -1.61 6.97
N PHE A 244 17.70 -2.53 7.21
CA PHE A 244 16.31 -2.40 6.80
C PHE A 244 15.65 -1.19 7.48
N ILE A 245 15.72 -1.08 8.80
CA ILE A 245 15.05 0.03 9.51
C ILE A 245 15.67 1.39 9.17
N ALA A 246 16.98 1.45 8.94
CA ALA A 246 17.65 2.66 8.49
C ALA A 246 17.24 3.07 7.07
N GLY A 247 16.94 2.10 6.21
CA GLY A 247 16.36 2.37 4.90
C GLY A 247 14.93 2.91 5.01
N VAL A 248 14.10 2.26 5.82
CA VAL A 248 12.69 2.66 5.99
C VAL A 248 12.56 4.03 6.66
N TYR A 249 13.34 4.24 7.73
CA TYR A 249 13.41 5.49 8.48
C TYR A 249 14.86 6.00 8.50
N PRO A 250 15.30 6.77 7.49
CA PRO A 250 16.66 7.32 7.45
C PRO A 250 16.99 8.21 8.67
N PRO A 251 18.10 7.96 9.39
CA PRO A 251 18.57 8.84 10.47
C PRO A 251 18.87 10.27 9.99
N SER A 252 18.58 11.27 10.83
CA SER A 252 18.82 12.69 10.53
C SER A 252 20.29 12.97 10.22
N GLY A 253 20.57 13.55 9.04
CA GLY A 253 21.94 13.87 8.58
C GLY A 253 22.47 12.91 7.52
N ALA A 254 21.79 11.78 7.25
CA ALA A 254 21.98 11.06 6.01
C ALA A 254 21.41 11.91 4.88
N ALA A 255 22.29 12.61 4.14
CA ALA A 255 21.93 13.08 2.82
C ALA A 255 21.55 11.82 2.03
N THR A 256 20.26 11.58 1.84
CA THR A 256 19.84 10.73 0.75
C THR A 256 20.23 11.50 -0.50
N SER A 257 21.45 11.26 -1.00
CA SER A 257 21.63 11.21 -2.43
C SER A 257 20.64 10.13 -2.87
N ALA A 258 19.39 10.52 -3.14
CA ALA A 258 18.42 9.64 -3.71
C ALA A 258 19.09 9.15 -4.97
N LEU A 259 19.54 7.90 -4.95
CA LEU A 259 20.01 7.23 -6.13
C LEU A 259 18.89 7.45 -7.15
N LYS A 260 19.26 8.10 -8.26
CA LYS A 260 18.47 8.24 -9.47
C LYS A 260 18.30 6.85 -10.10
N THR A 261 17.64 5.96 -9.38
CA THR A 261 17.45 4.55 -9.72
C THR A 261 16.02 4.20 -9.35
N GLY A 262 15.19 3.99 -10.36
CA GLY A 262 13.78 3.71 -10.19
C GLY A 262 13.07 3.67 -11.54
N PRO A 263 11.86 3.11 -11.59
CA PRO A 263 11.03 3.12 -12.79
C PRO A 263 10.73 4.54 -13.26
N ASP A 264 10.36 4.67 -14.54
CA ASP A 264 9.85 5.91 -15.15
C ASP A 264 8.38 6.15 -14.71
N VAL A 265 8.15 6.20 -13.40
CA VAL A 265 6.83 6.31 -12.76
C VAL A 265 6.86 7.36 -11.64
N SER A 266 5.77 8.11 -11.52
CA SER A 266 5.54 9.08 -10.46
C SER A 266 4.18 8.83 -9.81
N LYS A 267 4.06 9.17 -8.52
CA LYS A 267 2.83 9.03 -7.73
C LYS A 267 2.60 10.33 -6.96
N PHE A 268 1.34 10.66 -6.70
CA PHE A 268 0.98 11.80 -5.85
C PHE A 268 -0.33 11.51 -5.10
N ASN A 269 -0.38 11.84 -3.81
CA ASN A 269 -1.57 11.78 -2.98
C ASN A 269 -1.73 13.14 -2.32
N THR A 270 -2.94 13.70 -2.36
CA THR A 270 -3.21 15.03 -1.79
C THR A 270 -2.89 15.11 -0.30
N MET A 271 -2.92 13.97 0.41
CA MET A 271 -2.54 13.90 1.81
C MET A 271 -1.06 14.18 2.07
N GLU A 272 -0.20 14.07 1.06
CA GLU A 272 1.23 14.41 1.17
C GLU A 272 1.48 15.90 1.41
N VAL A 273 0.55 16.75 0.98
CA VAL A 273 0.69 18.22 1.04
C VAL A 273 -0.29 18.86 2.00
N ARG A 274 -1.31 18.12 2.47
CA ARG A 274 -2.26 18.58 3.48
C ARG A 274 -2.97 17.43 4.20
N PRO A 275 -3.49 17.61 5.42
CA PRO A 275 -4.40 16.66 6.04
C PRO A 275 -5.70 16.46 5.24
N TRP A 276 -6.36 15.30 5.39
CA TRP A 276 -7.62 15.01 4.70
C TRP A 276 -8.81 15.87 5.19
N ASP A 277 -8.79 16.25 6.47
CA ASP A 277 -9.83 17.04 7.16
C ASP A 277 -9.71 18.55 6.89
N LYS A 278 -8.69 18.95 6.11
CA LYS A 278 -8.50 20.33 5.64
C LYS A 278 -8.51 20.37 4.11
N PRO A 279 -9.62 20.00 3.47
CA PRO A 279 -9.71 19.91 2.01
C PRO A 279 -9.35 21.23 1.33
N GLN A 280 -8.68 21.12 0.19
CA GLN A 280 -8.30 22.24 -0.68
C GLN A 280 -8.61 21.87 -2.12
N GLU A 281 -9.05 22.87 -2.89
CA GLU A 281 -9.33 22.72 -4.33
C GLU A 281 -8.07 22.40 -5.12
N LYS A 282 -6.95 23.03 -4.78
CA LYS A 282 -5.68 22.91 -5.52
C LYS A 282 -4.67 22.11 -4.72
N ASN A 283 -4.23 20.99 -5.28
CA ASN A 283 -3.25 20.11 -4.63
C ASN A 283 -2.21 19.72 -5.66
N PHE A 284 -0.95 20.00 -5.37
CA PHE A 284 0.12 19.69 -6.30
C PHE A 284 1.43 19.40 -5.58
N LYS A 285 2.29 18.63 -6.26
CA LYS A 285 3.62 18.29 -5.80
C LYS A 285 4.56 18.19 -6.99
N THR A 286 5.72 18.81 -6.87
CA THR A 286 6.81 18.54 -7.81
C THR A 286 7.39 17.15 -7.53
N VAL A 287 7.35 16.29 -8.55
CA VAL A 287 7.97 14.97 -8.55
C VAL A 287 9.25 15.02 -9.35
N ASN A 288 10.33 14.49 -8.77
CA ASN A 288 11.60 14.33 -9.47
C ASN A 288 11.63 12.93 -10.10
N PHE A 289 12.12 12.84 -11.32
CA PHE A 289 12.23 11.58 -12.03
C PHE A 289 13.44 10.79 -11.54
N SER A 290 13.37 9.48 -11.75
CA SER A 290 14.48 8.57 -11.45
C SER A 290 15.70 8.80 -12.35
N LYS A 291 15.53 9.45 -13.51
CA LYS A 291 16.60 9.86 -14.42
C LYS A 291 16.22 11.16 -15.12
N ASP A 292 17.20 11.83 -15.70
CA ASP A 292 16.92 12.91 -16.63
C ASP A 292 16.65 12.31 -18.02
N PHE A 293 15.54 12.71 -18.65
CA PHE A 293 15.24 12.37 -20.03
C PHE A 293 15.93 13.37 -20.97
N ASP A 294 16.24 12.95 -22.21
CA ASP A 294 16.83 13.83 -23.22
C ASP A 294 15.93 15.05 -23.55
N LYS A 295 14.62 14.86 -23.43
CA LYS A 295 13.58 15.90 -23.55
C LYS A 295 12.49 15.64 -22.52
N PRO A 296 11.66 16.65 -22.18
CA PRO A 296 10.48 16.44 -21.35
C PRO A 296 9.66 15.23 -21.85
N PRO A 297 9.42 14.21 -21.01
CA PRO A 297 8.65 13.04 -21.41
C PRO A 297 7.15 13.37 -21.52
N SER A 298 6.40 12.51 -22.20
CA SER A 298 4.94 12.50 -22.08
C SER A 298 4.51 11.69 -20.86
N MET A 299 3.35 11.99 -20.28
CA MET A 299 2.87 11.31 -19.08
C MET A 299 1.41 10.82 -19.23
N ALA A 300 1.18 9.55 -18.92
CA ALA A 300 -0.16 9.00 -18.74
C ALA A 300 -0.53 9.04 -17.25
N VAL A 301 -1.56 9.81 -16.87
CA VAL A 301 -1.98 10.00 -15.48
C VAL A 301 -3.31 9.30 -15.25
N GLY A 302 -3.43 8.59 -14.14
CA GLY A 302 -4.65 7.87 -13.76
C GLY A 302 -4.98 8.02 -12.28
N LEU A 303 -6.25 8.27 -11.97
CA LEU A 303 -6.79 8.27 -10.62
C LEU A 303 -6.84 6.85 -10.06
N ASN A 304 -6.37 6.66 -8.83
CA ASN A 304 -6.36 5.34 -8.17
C ASN A 304 -6.87 5.37 -6.71
N TRP A 305 -7.25 6.56 -6.24
CA TRP A 305 -7.89 6.82 -4.96
C TRP A 305 -8.80 8.03 -5.10
N LEU A 306 -10.02 7.94 -4.54
CA LEU A 306 -10.94 9.07 -4.40
C LEU A 306 -11.66 9.03 -3.05
N ASP A 307 -11.70 10.17 -2.35
CA ASP A 307 -12.59 10.49 -1.22
C ASP A 307 -13.22 11.87 -1.47
N VAL A 308 -14.45 11.86 -1.98
CA VAL A 308 -15.13 13.07 -2.46
C VAL A 308 -16.51 13.15 -1.82
N GLY A 309 -16.77 14.29 -1.17
CA GLY A 309 -18.06 14.56 -0.53
C GLY A 309 -19.23 14.53 -1.52
N ASN A 310 -20.38 14.03 -1.10
CA ASN A 310 -21.58 13.90 -1.95
C ASN A 310 -22.54 15.10 -1.93
N ASN A 311 -22.20 16.17 -1.20
CA ASN A 311 -23.03 17.37 -1.11
C ASN A 311 -23.07 18.20 -2.42
N ALA A 312 -22.09 17.97 -3.30
CA ALA A 312 -21.90 18.61 -4.59
C ALA A 312 -21.63 17.54 -5.67
N ASN A 313 -21.61 17.94 -6.95
CA ASN A 313 -21.20 17.03 -8.02
C ASN A 313 -19.78 16.51 -7.76
N ILE A 314 -19.49 15.30 -8.25
CA ILE A 314 -18.15 14.74 -8.17
C ILE A 314 -17.30 15.42 -9.22
N ARG A 315 -16.39 16.29 -8.80
CA ARG A 315 -15.51 17.10 -9.65
C ARG A 315 -14.07 16.97 -9.20
N VAL A 316 -13.33 16.09 -9.87
CA VAL A 316 -11.91 15.81 -9.57
C VAL A 316 -11.14 15.67 -10.87
N SER A 317 -9.92 16.22 -10.92
CA SER A 317 -9.00 16.08 -12.03
C SER A 317 -7.57 15.84 -11.56
N ALA A 318 -6.98 14.74 -11.99
CA ALA A 318 -5.55 14.47 -11.89
C ALA A 318 -4.87 14.75 -13.24
N TYR A 319 -3.77 15.50 -13.22
CA TYR A 319 -2.99 15.83 -14.41
C TYR A 319 -1.54 16.15 -14.05
N ALA A 320 -0.68 16.22 -15.07
CA ALA A 320 0.69 16.67 -14.94
C ALA A 320 0.90 17.97 -15.73
N ASP A 321 1.64 18.91 -15.17
CA ASP A 321 2.11 20.11 -15.87
C ASP A 321 3.59 20.37 -15.57
N ASN A 322 4.14 21.47 -16.13
CA ASN A 322 5.52 21.89 -15.93
C ASN A 322 6.52 20.72 -16.10
N ILE A 323 6.27 19.89 -17.12
CA ILE A 323 7.06 18.68 -17.38
C ILE A 323 8.41 19.12 -17.96
N LYS A 324 9.48 18.74 -17.26
CA LYS A 324 10.87 19.01 -17.59
C LYS A 324 11.60 17.69 -17.79
N GLN A 325 12.88 17.74 -18.15
CA GLN A 325 13.70 16.55 -18.35
C GLN A 325 13.85 15.68 -17.09
N GLY A 326 13.90 16.27 -15.89
CA GLY A 326 14.13 15.55 -14.63
C GLY A 326 13.00 15.69 -13.60
N SER A 327 11.88 16.33 -13.95
CA SER A 327 10.78 16.59 -13.00
C SER A 327 9.47 16.91 -13.70
N ALA A 328 8.36 16.77 -13.01
CA ALA A 328 7.06 17.34 -13.37
C ALA A 328 6.33 17.84 -12.12
N THR A 329 5.26 18.61 -12.29
CA THR A 329 4.30 18.86 -11.21
C THR A 329 3.09 17.97 -11.43
N LEU A 330 2.76 17.12 -10.46
CA LEU A 330 1.51 16.38 -10.45
C LEU A 330 0.46 17.17 -9.68
N HIS A 331 -0.74 17.24 -10.25
CA HIS A 331 -1.92 17.90 -9.70
C HIS A 331 -3.01 16.89 -9.44
N ILE A 332 -3.77 17.10 -8.36
CA ILE A 332 -5.09 16.52 -8.17
C ILE A 332 -5.98 17.62 -7.61
N ASP A 333 -6.85 18.15 -8.45
CA ASP A 333 -7.66 19.32 -8.12
C ASP A 333 -9.14 18.96 -8.05
N SER A 334 -9.88 19.65 -7.19
CA SER A 334 -11.35 19.79 -7.25
C SER A 334 -11.72 21.24 -7.59
N TRP A 335 -13.00 21.49 -7.89
CA TRP A 335 -13.46 22.84 -8.21
C TRP A 335 -14.93 23.04 -7.83
N ALA A 336 -15.37 24.31 -7.87
CA ALA A 336 -16.70 24.75 -7.47
C ALA A 336 -17.00 24.38 -6.00
N ASP A 337 -18.17 23.81 -5.72
CA ASP A 337 -18.62 23.44 -4.38
C ASP A 337 -18.16 22.01 -3.96
N THR A 338 -17.31 21.36 -4.75
CA THR A 338 -16.86 19.99 -4.50
C THR A 338 -15.81 19.93 -3.40
N THR A 339 -16.13 19.24 -2.31
CA THR A 339 -15.19 18.94 -1.23
C THR A 339 -14.47 17.62 -1.51
N MET A 340 -13.18 17.68 -1.85
CA MET A 340 -12.32 16.49 -2.00
C MET A 340 -11.44 16.32 -0.75
N TYR A 341 -11.80 15.34 0.09
CA TYR A 341 -11.08 15.03 1.32
C TYR A 341 -9.69 14.46 1.03
N SER A 342 -9.61 13.47 0.14
CA SER A 342 -8.34 12.89 -0.30
C SER A 342 -8.46 12.30 -1.70
N ALA A 343 -7.35 12.25 -2.43
CA ALA A 343 -7.26 11.62 -3.73
C ALA A 343 -5.81 11.27 -4.05
N ALA A 344 -5.60 10.30 -4.92
CA ALA A 344 -4.28 9.91 -5.40
C ALA A 344 -4.30 9.56 -6.88
N CYS A 345 -3.14 9.74 -7.50
CA CYS A 345 -2.90 9.39 -8.89
C CYS A 345 -1.54 8.69 -9.05
N VAL A 346 -1.45 7.93 -10.13
CA VAL A 346 -0.21 7.38 -10.68
C VAL A 346 0.04 7.99 -12.05
N ALA A 347 1.30 8.18 -12.40
CA ALA A 347 1.71 8.68 -13.70
C ALA A 347 2.85 7.82 -14.27
N LEU A 348 2.65 7.29 -15.48
CA LEU A 348 3.70 6.63 -16.26
C LEU A 348 4.38 7.67 -17.15
N GLN A 349 5.71 7.82 -17.06
CA GLN A 349 6.50 8.65 -17.95
C GLN A 349 6.89 7.83 -19.19
N VAL A 350 6.78 8.43 -20.37
CA VAL A 350 7.20 7.85 -21.65
C VAL A 350 8.08 8.86 -22.37
N ALA A 351 9.29 8.44 -22.73
CA ALA A 351 10.24 9.31 -23.42
C ALA A 351 9.66 9.80 -24.77
N ASP A 352 10.03 11.01 -25.19
CA ASP A 352 9.56 11.63 -26.45
C ASP A 352 9.72 10.70 -27.68
N ASN A 353 10.82 9.96 -27.72
CA ASN A 353 11.16 9.03 -28.80
C ASN A 353 11.09 7.56 -28.36
N ASP A 354 10.23 7.23 -27.41
CA ASP A 354 10.11 5.84 -26.96
C ASP A 354 9.68 4.94 -28.15
N PRO A 355 10.49 3.92 -28.51
CA PRO A 355 10.23 3.08 -29.67
C PRO A 355 9.06 2.12 -29.45
N ASP A 356 8.67 1.88 -28.20
CA ASP A 356 7.67 0.92 -27.81
C ASP A 356 6.41 1.60 -27.29
N PHE A 357 6.53 2.62 -26.46
CA PHE A 357 5.38 3.23 -25.80
C PHE A 357 4.90 4.49 -26.52
N GLN A 358 3.58 4.67 -26.53
CA GLN A 358 2.92 5.92 -26.87
C GLN A 358 1.83 6.20 -25.83
N VAL A 359 1.67 7.46 -25.45
CA VAL A 359 0.65 7.88 -24.49
C VAL A 359 -0.08 9.11 -24.99
N GLY A 360 -1.30 9.30 -24.49
CA GLY A 360 -2.09 10.50 -24.74
C GLY A 360 -3.31 10.54 -23.86
N LYS A 361 -4.24 11.45 -24.17
CA LYS A 361 -5.51 11.58 -23.46
C LYS A 361 -6.63 11.99 -24.40
N PHE A 362 -7.86 11.77 -23.96
CA PHE A 362 -9.08 12.21 -24.62
C PHE A 362 -10.05 12.75 -23.57
N SER A 363 -10.66 13.90 -23.84
CA SER A 363 -11.72 14.46 -23.01
C SER A 363 -13.06 14.39 -23.75
N THR A 364 -14.13 13.99 -23.05
CA THR A 364 -15.49 14.03 -23.64
C THR A 364 -15.89 15.44 -24.03
N SER A 365 -15.35 16.45 -23.34
CA SER A 365 -15.55 17.86 -23.63
C SER A 365 -14.97 18.31 -24.99
N ASP A 366 -14.10 17.50 -25.59
CA ASP A 366 -13.59 17.73 -26.93
C ASP A 366 -14.65 17.45 -28.02
N ASP A 367 -15.69 16.65 -27.71
CA ASP A 367 -16.74 16.22 -28.67
C ASP A 367 -18.11 16.80 -28.38
N HIS A 368 -18.41 17.17 -27.13
CA HIS A 368 -19.65 17.84 -26.77
C HIS A 368 -19.45 18.86 -25.65
N PRO A 369 -20.22 19.95 -25.64
CA PRO A 369 -20.10 20.94 -24.57
C PRO A 369 -20.55 20.35 -23.23
N TRP A 370 -19.95 20.83 -22.14
CA TRP A 370 -20.22 20.40 -20.76
C TRP A 370 -21.71 20.40 -20.40
N ASN A 371 -22.48 21.38 -20.89
CA ASN A 371 -23.91 21.52 -20.60
C ASN A 371 -24.84 20.64 -21.46
N LYS A 372 -24.28 19.78 -22.33
CA LYS A 372 -25.03 18.79 -23.12
C LYS A 372 -24.43 17.39 -22.91
N PRO A 373 -24.52 16.84 -21.69
CA PRO A 373 -23.95 15.54 -21.37
C PRO A 373 -24.53 14.44 -22.26
N GLN A 374 -23.72 13.45 -22.61
CA GLN A 374 -24.11 12.30 -23.41
C GLN A 374 -23.78 11.00 -22.66
N GLN A 375 -24.62 9.99 -22.85
CA GLN A 375 -24.35 8.68 -22.25
C GLN A 375 -23.19 7.95 -22.91
N LYS A 376 -22.96 8.18 -24.20
CA LYS A 376 -21.90 7.54 -24.95
C LYS A 376 -21.08 8.57 -25.67
N THR A 377 -19.77 8.55 -25.44
CA THR A 377 -18.82 9.40 -26.14
C THR A 377 -17.68 8.56 -26.63
N SER A 378 -17.45 8.56 -27.94
CA SER A 378 -16.36 7.79 -28.54
C SER A 378 -15.62 8.60 -29.59
N ARG A 379 -14.30 8.40 -29.67
CA ARG A 379 -13.43 9.08 -30.64
C ARG A 379 -12.37 8.13 -31.15
N ARG A 380 -12.13 8.16 -32.47
CA ARG A 380 -10.99 7.51 -33.08
C ARG A 380 -9.70 8.25 -32.70
N ILE A 381 -8.79 7.57 -32.04
CA ILE A 381 -7.45 8.05 -31.70
C ILE A 381 -6.44 7.40 -32.64
N ASN A 382 -5.72 8.22 -33.39
CA ASN A 382 -4.61 7.76 -34.22
C ASN A 382 -3.31 7.82 -33.41
N PHE A 383 -2.49 6.78 -33.51
CA PHE A 383 -1.15 6.82 -32.94
C PHE A 383 -0.27 7.78 -33.74
N ALA A 384 0.64 8.48 -33.06
CA ALA A 384 1.62 9.34 -33.73
C ALA A 384 2.55 8.50 -34.63
N ARG A 385 2.80 7.25 -34.22
CA ARG A 385 3.53 6.23 -34.96
C ARG A 385 2.71 4.95 -35.06
N GLU A 386 2.64 4.39 -36.25
CA GLU A 386 2.04 3.06 -36.45
C GLU A 386 2.88 1.96 -35.79
N PHE A 387 2.22 1.02 -35.12
CA PHE A 387 2.87 -0.17 -34.57
C PHE A 387 3.09 -1.23 -35.64
N LYS A 388 4.09 -2.11 -35.50
CA LYS A 388 4.30 -3.21 -36.47
C LYS A 388 3.18 -4.27 -36.46
N GLY A 389 2.44 -4.35 -35.36
CA GLY A 389 1.28 -5.22 -35.19
C GLY A 389 0.30 -4.58 -34.21
N THR A 390 -0.87 -5.18 -34.03
CA THR A 390 -1.90 -4.63 -33.13
C THR A 390 -1.35 -4.46 -31.71
N PRO A 391 -1.26 -3.23 -31.18
CA PRO A 391 -0.77 -2.98 -29.83
C PRO A 391 -1.80 -3.39 -28.78
N LYS A 392 -1.38 -3.44 -27.52
CA LYS A 392 -2.30 -3.38 -26.37
C LYS A 392 -2.50 -1.92 -25.98
N VAL A 393 -3.72 -1.58 -25.54
CA VAL A 393 -4.08 -0.23 -25.07
C VAL A 393 -4.65 -0.33 -23.66
N VAL A 394 -4.06 0.44 -22.74
CA VAL A 394 -4.49 0.60 -21.35
C VAL A 394 -5.19 1.96 -21.24
N VAL A 395 -6.29 2.04 -20.50
CA VAL A 395 -7.09 3.28 -20.35
C VAL A 395 -7.30 3.60 -18.88
N TRP A 396 -7.00 4.84 -18.49
CA TRP A 396 -7.09 5.34 -17.12
C TRP A 396 -7.91 6.62 -17.03
N LEU A 397 -8.93 6.64 -16.18
CA LEU A 397 -9.69 7.84 -15.85
C LEU A 397 -8.82 8.82 -15.06
N SER A 398 -8.92 10.10 -15.42
CA SER A 398 -8.12 11.19 -14.85
C SER A 398 -8.96 12.42 -14.48
N LEU A 399 -10.13 12.61 -15.10
CA LEU A 399 -11.07 13.67 -14.75
C LEU A 399 -12.48 13.09 -14.69
N LEU A 400 -13.25 13.52 -13.69
CA LEU A 400 -14.67 13.21 -13.52
C LEU A 400 -15.44 14.50 -13.17
N ASP A 401 -16.57 14.72 -13.85
CA ASP A 401 -17.62 15.68 -13.48
C ASP A 401 -18.98 14.98 -13.60
N MET A 402 -19.56 14.55 -12.48
CA MET A 402 -20.80 13.77 -12.42
C MET A 402 -21.83 14.36 -11.48
N ASP A 403 -23.10 14.37 -11.90
CA ASP A 403 -24.22 14.91 -11.11
C ASP A 403 -24.37 14.19 -9.76
N LYS A 404 -24.56 14.96 -8.69
CA LYS A 404 -24.70 14.43 -7.33
C LYS A 404 -26.01 13.69 -7.06
N ASN A 405 -27.05 13.96 -7.84
CA ASN A 405 -28.39 13.41 -7.62
C ASN A 405 -28.59 12.05 -8.32
N ARG A 406 -27.53 11.54 -8.97
CA ARG A 406 -27.49 10.27 -9.68
C ARG A 406 -26.32 9.45 -9.17
N ASN A 407 -26.43 8.12 -9.25
CA ASN A 407 -25.28 7.27 -8.91
C ASN A 407 -24.15 7.54 -9.90
N TRP A 408 -22.92 7.40 -9.43
CA TRP A 408 -21.73 7.78 -10.19
C TRP A 408 -21.24 6.60 -10.99
N ARG A 409 -21.51 6.65 -12.29
CA ARG A 409 -21.27 5.56 -13.23
C ARG A 409 -20.47 6.04 -14.43
N VAL A 410 -19.36 5.39 -14.70
CA VAL A 410 -18.54 5.69 -15.89
C VAL A 410 -17.70 4.46 -16.24
N LEU A 411 -17.48 4.25 -17.53
CA LEU A 411 -16.59 3.22 -18.07
C LEU A 411 -15.76 3.82 -19.20
N ALA A 412 -14.43 3.78 -19.05
CA ALA A 412 -13.48 4.14 -20.09
C ALA A 412 -12.82 2.88 -20.66
N THR A 413 -12.88 2.70 -21.98
CA THR A 413 -12.34 1.53 -22.68
C THR A 413 -11.72 1.90 -24.03
N ALA A 414 -10.88 1.01 -24.54
CA ALA A 414 -10.39 1.05 -25.92
C ALA A 414 -11.04 -0.09 -26.73
N SER A 415 -11.57 0.23 -27.91
CA SER A 415 -12.08 -0.74 -28.90
C SER A 415 -11.39 -0.53 -30.25
N ASP A 416 -11.64 -1.42 -31.21
CA ASP A 416 -11.18 -1.32 -32.61
C ASP A 416 -9.67 -1.04 -32.74
N VAL A 417 -8.88 -1.69 -31.87
CA VAL A 417 -7.44 -1.50 -31.80
C VAL A 417 -6.80 -2.10 -33.05
N SER A 418 -5.97 -1.29 -33.70
CA SER A 418 -5.24 -1.60 -34.93
C SER A 418 -3.84 -1.02 -34.84
N PRO A 419 -2.92 -1.39 -35.74
CA PRO A 419 -1.60 -0.77 -35.81
C PRO A 419 -1.60 0.77 -35.87
N GLN A 420 -2.61 1.39 -36.48
CA GLN A 420 -2.68 2.83 -36.73
C GLN A 420 -3.39 3.61 -35.61
N GLY A 421 -4.19 2.93 -34.78
CA GLY A 421 -5.01 3.61 -33.78
C GLY A 421 -6.05 2.70 -33.12
N PHE A 422 -6.89 3.31 -32.29
CA PHE A 422 -7.98 2.65 -31.57
C PHE A 422 -9.15 3.62 -31.40
N THR A 423 -10.32 3.11 -31.02
CA THR A 423 -11.47 3.92 -30.62
C THR A 423 -11.47 4.04 -29.09
N MET A 424 -11.36 5.27 -28.58
CA MET A 424 -11.55 5.56 -27.16
C MET A 424 -13.05 5.68 -26.88
N ASN A 425 -13.56 4.99 -25.87
CA ASN A 425 -14.96 5.10 -25.42
C ASN A 425 -14.98 5.54 -23.95
N ILE A 426 -15.75 6.58 -23.64
CA ILE A 426 -16.03 7.03 -22.27
C ILE A 426 -17.56 7.12 -22.14
N ASP A 427 -18.13 6.09 -21.52
CA ASP A 427 -19.56 5.87 -21.48
C ASP A 427 -20.08 5.92 -20.03
N THR A 428 -21.34 6.30 -19.89
CA THR A 428 -22.13 6.18 -18.67
C THR A 428 -23.44 5.48 -18.97
N TRP A 429 -24.21 5.09 -17.95
CA TRP A 429 -25.45 4.32 -18.14
C TRP A 429 -26.51 4.64 -17.09
N ALA A 430 -27.70 4.05 -17.28
CA ALA A 430 -28.90 4.30 -16.49
C ALA A 430 -29.26 5.79 -16.44
N ASP A 431 -29.41 6.37 -15.26
CA ASP A 431 -29.80 7.75 -15.05
C ASP A 431 -28.62 8.70 -14.78
N THR A 432 -27.39 8.19 -14.82
CA THR A 432 -26.18 8.98 -14.54
C THR A 432 -26.01 10.09 -15.56
N ILE A 433 -25.67 11.28 -15.04
CA ILE A 433 -25.33 12.45 -15.85
C ILE A 433 -23.82 12.69 -15.70
N LEU A 434 -23.09 12.40 -16.77
CA LEU A 434 -21.64 12.63 -16.90
C LEU A 434 -21.41 13.93 -17.70
N TYR A 435 -21.11 15.02 -17.01
CA TYR A 435 -20.88 16.32 -17.64
C TYR A 435 -19.54 16.37 -18.39
N ALA A 436 -18.50 15.79 -17.78
CA ALA A 436 -17.19 15.66 -18.40
C ALA A 436 -16.42 14.47 -17.81
N ALA A 437 -15.61 13.84 -18.65
CA ALA A 437 -14.56 12.94 -18.19
C ALA A 437 -13.35 13.04 -19.11
N THR A 438 -12.17 12.73 -18.56
CA THR A 438 -10.94 12.60 -19.34
C THR A 438 -10.29 11.28 -19.01
N ALA A 439 -9.88 10.54 -20.05
CA ALA A 439 -9.11 9.31 -19.90
C ALA A 439 -7.76 9.44 -20.60
N HIS A 440 -6.70 9.04 -19.91
CA HIS A 440 -5.38 8.81 -20.51
C HIS A 440 -5.33 7.40 -21.10
N TRP A 441 -4.50 7.24 -22.12
CA TRP A 441 -4.21 5.95 -22.73
C TRP A 441 -2.71 5.69 -22.81
N ILE A 442 -2.35 4.40 -22.72
CA ILE A 442 -1.00 3.88 -22.90
C ILE A 442 -1.06 2.77 -23.93
N ALA A 443 -0.31 2.89 -25.01
CA ALA A 443 -0.21 1.88 -26.06
C ALA A 443 1.21 1.32 -26.14
N TYR A 444 1.32 0.00 -26.31
CA TYR A 444 2.60 -0.71 -26.47
C TYR A 444 2.43 -1.95 -27.35
N PRO A 445 3.50 -2.49 -27.97
CA PRO A 445 3.40 -3.65 -28.83
C PRO A 445 2.93 -4.87 -28.03
N SER A 446 1.94 -5.60 -28.53
CA SER A 446 1.38 -6.78 -27.84
C SER A 446 2.40 -7.90 -27.61
N TYR A 447 3.50 -7.92 -28.36
CA TYR A 447 4.62 -8.85 -28.28
C TYR A 447 5.81 -8.35 -27.42
N LYS A 448 5.68 -7.19 -26.77
CA LYS A 448 6.73 -6.62 -25.93
C LYS A 448 7.02 -7.55 -24.75
N GLU A 449 8.24 -8.08 -24.67
CA GLU A 449 8.69 -8.85 -23.51
C GLU A 449 8.80 -7.96 -22.26
N GLY A 450 8.56 -8.55 -21.08
CA GLY A 450 8.62 -7.83 -19.81
C GLY A 450 7.49 -6.82 -19.61
N VAL A 451 6.42 -6.90 -20.41
CA VAL A 451 5.25 -6.02 -20.28
C VAL A 451 3.97 -6.82 -20.48
N THR A 452 3.04 -6.71 -19.55
CA THR A 452 1.67 -7.17 -19.75
C THR A 452 0.68 -6.19 -19.14
N SER A 453 -0.56 -6.23 -19.59
CA SER A 453 -1.63 -5.36 -19.11
C SER A 453 -2.97 -6.06 -19.26
N GLY A 454 -3.95 -5.58 -18.50
CA GLY A 454 -5.30 -6.08 -18.52
C GLY A 454 -6.23 -5.25 -17.65
N THR A 455 -7.40 -5.79 -17.38
CA THR A 455 -8.41 -5.16 -16.52
C THR A 455 -8.90 -6.15 -15.48
N TYR A 456 -9.34 -5.62 -14.34
CA TYR A 456 -10.09 -6.37 -13.33
C TYR A 456 -11.21 -5.48 -12.80
N LYS A 457 -12.30 -6.09 -12.33
CA LYS A 457 -13.43 -5.38 -11.73
C LYS A 457 -14.10 -6.21 -10.65
N VAL A 458 -14.84 -5.53 -9.79
CA VAL A 458 -15.59 -6.14 -8.69
C VAL A 458 -16.59 -7.19 -9.19
N SER A 459 -17.25 -6.94 -10.32
CA SER A 459 -18.19 -7.91 -10.91
C SER A 459 -17.56 -9.21 -11.42
N ASP A 460 -16.22 -9.33 -11.45
CA ASP A 460 -15.54 -10.59 -11.76
C ASP A 460 -15.56 -11.58 -10.59
N ILE A 461 -15.75 -11.10 -9.35
CA ILE A 461 -15.67 -11.91 -8.12
C ILE A 461 -16.98 -11.98 -7.33
N ARG A 462 -17.95 -11.11 -7.64
CA ARG A 462 -19.27 -11.11 -7.00
C ARG A 462 -20.33 -10.43 -7.86
N PRO A 463 -21.62 -10.72 -7.66
CA PRO A 463 -22.71 -9.93 -8.22
C PRO A 463 -22.64 -8.45 -7.81
N TRP A 464 -23.11 -7.56 -8.70
CA TRP A 464 -23.09 -6.11 -8.47
C TRP A 464 -24.08 -5.66 -7.38
N ASP A 465 -25.17 -6.41 -7.19
CA ASP A 465 -26.27 -6.14 -6.26
C ASP A 465 -25.98 -6.59 -4.81
N GLN A 466 -24.77 -7.09 -4.56
CA GLN A 466 -24.26 -7.45 -3.23
C GLN A 466 -23.05 -6.58 -2.86
N PRO A 467 -23.23 -5.27 -2.66
CA PRO A 467 -22.13 -4.36 -2.39
C PRO A 467 -21.42 -4.72 -1.08
N ARG A 468 -20.09 -4.67 -1.12
CA ARG A 468 -19.20 -4.79 0.06
C ARG A 468 -18.03 -3.84 -0.09
N LEU A 469 -17.50 -3.38 1.03
CA LEU A 469 -16.39 -2.44 1.09
C LEU A 469 -15.09 -3.07 0.58
N GLU A 470 -14.77 -4.28 1.01
CA GLU A 470 -13.54 -4.97 0.64
C GLU A 470 -13.76 -5.97 -0.50
N ASN A 471 -12.97 -5.83 -1.57
CA ASN A 471 -13.04 -6.69 -2.74
C ASN A 471 -11.64 -7.11 -3.15
N LEU A 472 -11.38 -8.43 -3.12
CA LEU A 472 -10.09 -9.03 -3.45
C LEU A 472 -10.28 -10.02 -4.61
N GLY A 473 -9.42 -9.94 -5.60
CA GLY A 473 -9.33 -10.95 -6.65
C GLY A 473 -7.90 -11.13 -7.11
N ARG A 474 -7.71 -12.01 -8.11
CA ARG A 474 -6.40 -12.33 -8.65
C ARG A 474 -6.37 -12.13 -10.15
N VAL A 475 -5.22 -11.70 -10.66
CA VAL A 475 -4.89 -11.71 -12.07
C VAL A 475 -3.60 -12.50 -12.26
N ASP A 476 -3.64 -13.53 -13.10
CA ASP A 476 -2.45 -14.25 -13.50
C ASP A 476 -1.79 -13.58 -14.71
N PHE A 477 -0.46 -13.46 -14.65
CA PHE A 477 0.35 -13.00 -15.77
C PHE A 477 0.64 -14.16 -16.73
N PRO A 478 0.88 -13.87 -18.02
CA PRO A 478 1.28 -14.92 -18.96
C PRO A 478 2.54 -15.65 -18.47
N ALA A 479 2.57 -16.97 -18.66
CA ALA A 479 3.70 -17.79 -18.23
C ALA A 479 5.02 -17.26 -18.83
N ASN A 480 6.08 -17.24 -18.02
CA ASN A 480 7.41 -16.75 -18.38
C ASN A 480 7.48 -15.27 -18.81
N MET A 481 6.41 -14.48 -18.60
CA MET A 481 6.42 -13.03 -18.90
C MET A 481 7.47 -12.28 -18.07
N PHE A 482 7.65 -12.70 -16.81
CA PHE A 482 8.56 -12.08 -15.88
C PHE A 482 9.45 -13.13 -15.22
N LYS A 483 10.72 -12.77 -14.96
CA LYS A 483 11.67 -13.61 -14.21
C LYS A 483 11.69 -13.29 -12.72
N SER A 484 11.22 -12.10 -12.36
CA SER A 484 11.09 -11.57 -11.01
C SER A 484 9.75 -10.84 -10.89
N PRO A 485 9.25 -10.57 -9.66
CA PRO A 485 8.05 -9.75 -9.49
C PRO A 485 8.16 -8.42 -10.27
N PRO A 486 7.22 -8.12 -11.18
CA PRO A 486 7.26 -6.87 -11.94
C PRO A 486 6.78 -5.70 -11.09
N MET A 487 7.10 -4.50 -11.54
CA MET A 487 6.32 -3.34 -11.18
C MET A 487 4.91 -3.48 -11.74
N VAL A 488 3.90 -3.20 -10.95
CA VAL A 488 2.54 -3.01 -11.45
C VAL A 488 2.24 -1.51 -11.43
N LEU A 489 1.32 -1.02 -12.25
CA LEU A 489 0.60 0.24 -12.09
C LEU A 489 -0.88 -0.04 -12.34
N THR A 490 -1.76 0.55 -11.56
CA THR A 490 -3.21 0.42 -11.76
C THR A 490 -3.91 1.73 -11.48
N ALA A 491 -4.94 2.02 -12.29
CA ALA A 491 -5.80 3.18 -12.14
C ALA A 491 -7.21 2.86 -12.66
N LEU A 492 -8.17 3.63 -12.14
CA LEU A 492 -9.59 3.44 -12.37
C LEU A 492 -9.91 3.51 -13.87
N ASN A 493 -10.73 2.59 -14.35
CA ASN A 493 -11.36 2.69 -15.66
C ASN A 493 -12.88 2.52 -15.59
N ARG A 494 -13.43 2.13 -14.43
CA ARG A 494 -14.85 1.90 -14.21
C ARG A 494 -15.25 2.34 -12.81
N LEU A 495 -16.37 3.02 -12.70
CA LEU A 495 -17.03 3.32 -11.43
C LEU A 495 -18.52 2.99 -11.53
N ASP A 496 -19.09 2.43 -10.46
CA ASP A 496 -20.52 2.33 -10.17
C ASP A 496 -20.66 2.38 -8.64
N ILE A 497 -20.89 3.59 -8.13
CA ILE A 497 -20.96 3.90 -6.70
C ILE A 497 -22.26 4.66 -6.42
N ASP A 498 -22.93 4.32 -5.32
CA ASP A 498 -24.14 5.00 -4.87
C ASP A 498 -23.89 6.47 -4.50
N LYS A 499 -24.89 7.30 -4.74
CA LYS A 499 -24.81 8.75 -4.52
C LYS A 499 -25.06 9.19 -3.07
N ASN A 500 -25.71 8.36 -2.25
CA ASN A 500 -26.26 8.82 -0.97
C ASN A 500 -25.19 8.97 0.11
N HIS A 501 -23.97 8.51 -0.15
CA HIS A 501 -22.78 8.66 0.69
C HIS A 501 -21.61 9.19 -0.13
N ASN A 502 -20.52 9.61 0.51
CA ASN A 502 -19.35 10.11 -0.23
C ASN A 502 -18.80 9.03 -1.16
N LEU A 503 -18.29 9.46 -2.31
CA LEU A 503 -17.53 8.61 -3.21
C LEU A 503 -16.21 8.28 -2.52
N ARG A 504 -16.07 7.03 -2.08
CA ARG A 504 -14.85 6.51 -1.45
C ARG A 504 -14.43 5.22 -2.11
N VAL A 505 -13.27 5.25 -2.75
CA VAL A 505 -12.67 4.07 -3.35
C VAL A 505 -11.17 4.20 -3.44
N LYS A 506 -10.47 3.10 -3.17
CA LYS A 506 -9.03 2.95 -3.28
C LYS A 506 -8.76 1.64 -4.02
N LEU A 507 -7.83 1.69 -4.97
CA LEU A 507 -7.30 0.48 -5.58
C LEU A 507 -6.13 -0.06 -4.73
N GLY A 508 -5.85 -1.36 -4.82
CA GLY A 508 -4.64 -1.99 -4.27
C GLY A 508 -4.13 -3.08 -5.21
N ALA A 509 -2.82 -3.34 -5.19
CA ALA A 509 -2.24 -4.54 -5.78
C ALA A 509 -1.16 -5.09 -4.84
N THR A 510 -1.37 -6.33 -4.41
CA THR A 510 -0.60 -7.09 -3.42
C THR A 510 -0.21 -8.44 -3.99
N GLY A 511 0.57 -9.25 -3.26
CA GLY A 511 0.92 -10.61 -3.70
C GLY A 511 1.57 -10.68 -5.09
N ILE A 512 2.30 -9.63 -5.48
CA ILE A 512 2.87 -9.51 -6.82
C ILE A 512 4.04 -10.49 -6.94
N SER A 513 3.94 -11.40 -7.89
CA SER A 513 4.98 -12.35 -8.27
C SER A 513 5.21 -12.33 -9.78
N ALA A 514 6.18 -13.10 -10.25
CA ALA A 514 6.36 -13.31 -11.68
C ALA A 514 5.13 -13.94 -12.37
N GLN A 515 4.26 -14.60 -11.61
CA GLN A 515 3.10 -15.33 -12.09
C GLN A 515 1.79 -14.53 -12.03
N GLY A 516 1.72 -13.44 -11.26
CA GLY A 516 0.47 -12.69 -11.14
C GLY A 516 0.50 -11.66 -10.02
N MET A 517 -0.68 -11.09 -9.77
CA MET A 517 -0.93 -10.17 -8.67
C MET A 517 -2.31 -10.41 -8.08
N ASP A 518 -2.44 -10.13 -6.79
CA ASP A 518 -3.75 -10.01 -6.15
C ASP A 518 -4.14 -8.54 -6.17
N TRP A 519 -5.35 -8.23 -6.64
CA TRP A 519 -5.85 -6.86 -6.70
C TRP A 519 -6.88 -6.62 -5.61
N ARG A 520 -6.94 -5.39 -5.11
CA ARG A 520 -7.90 -4.91 -4.12
C ARG A 520 -8.67 -3.72 -4.66
N ILE A 521 -9.95 -3.66 -4.33
CA ILE A 521 -10.81 -2.50 -4.51
C ILE A 521 -11.55 -2.30 -3.20
N GLU A 522 -11.21 -1.22 -2.51
CA GLU A 522 -11.60 -0.96 -1.12
C GLU A 522 -12.41 0.33 -1.05
N GLY A 523 -13.62 0.24 -0.52
CA GLY A 523 -14.38 1.36 0.01
C GLY A 523 -14.20 1.45 1.53
N TRP A 524 -14.63 2.55 2.15
CA TRP A 524 -14.66 2.69 3.61
C TRP A 524 -15.84 3.55 4.07
N PHE A 525 -16.11 3.49 5.38
CA PHE A 525 -17.30 4.06 6.02
C PHE A 525 -18.61 3.56 5.39
N ASP A 526 -19.46 4.48 4.93
CA ASP A 526 -20.81 4.26 4.45
C ASP A 526 -20.91 4.25 2.91
N THR A 527 -19.79 4.25 2.19
CA THR A 527 -19.81 4.14 0.72
C THR A 527 -20.44 2.83 0.27
N VAL A 528 -21.29 2.89 -0.76
CA VAL A 528 -21.90 1.70 -1.35
C VAL A 528 -21.31 1.50 -2.74
N LEU A 529 -20.40 0.52 -2.83
CA LEU A 529 -19.64 0.19 -4.03
C LEU A 529 -20.31 -0.98 -4.78
N TYR A 530 -21.02 -0.69 -5.87
CA TYR A 530 -21.69 -1.71 -6.68
C TYR A 530 -20.68 -2.45 -7.56
N ASP A 531 -19.98 -1.71 -8.43
CA ASP A 531 -19.01 -2.28 -9.35
C ASP A 531 -17.94 -1.24 -9.75
N VAL A 532 -16.71 -1.47 -9.33
CA VAL A 532 -15.56 -0.64 -9.69
C VAL A 532 -14.54 -1.51 -10.40
N GLY A 533 -13.80 -0.92 -11.34
CA GLY A 533 -12.76 -1.62 -12.07
C GLY A 533 -11.57 -0.73 -12.38
N ALA A 534 -10.47 -1.39 -12.71
CA ALA A 534 -9.23 -0.74 -13.06
C ALA A 534 -8.58 -1.41 -14.26
N SER A 535 -7.76 -0.63 -14.97
CA SER A 535 -6.79 -1.16 -15.92
C SER A 535 -5.42 -1.16 -15.28
N TYR A 536 -4.68 -2.27 -15.41
CA TYR A 536 -3.31 -2.38 -14.92
C TYR A 536 -2.31 -2.53 -16.07
N ILE A 537 -1.07 -2.12 -15.83
CA ILE A 537 0.10 -2.46 -16.62
C ILE A 537 1.19 -2.97 -15.67
N ALA A 538 1.83 -4.08 -16.03
CA ALA A 538 2.95 -4.66 -15.32
C ALA A 538 4.21 -4.56 -16.19
N LEU A 539 5.32 -4.12 -15.59
CA LEU A 539 6.58 -3.74 -16.23
C LEU A 539 7.74 -4.37 -15.47
N SER A 540 8.67 -5.02 -16.17
CA SER A 540 9.86 -5.65 -15.58
C SER A 540 10.87 -4.67 -15.01
#